data_AF-A0A4Y1X498-F1
#
_entry.id   AF-A0A4Y1X498-F1
#
_cell.length_a   1.000
_cell.length_b   1.000
_cell.length_c   1.000
_cell.angle_alpha   90.00
_cell.angle_beta   90.00
_cell.angle_gamma   90.00
#
_symmetry.space_group_name_H-M   'P 1'
#
loop_
_entity.id
_entity.type
_entity.pdbx_description
1 polymer ?
#
loop_
_entity_poly.entity_id
_entity_poly.type
_entity_poly.pdbx_seq_one_letter_code
_entity_poly.pdbx_strand_id
1 'polypeptide(L)'
;MHLSRTELKRSLSYALACLLLAACGGAGVQHSAASPDPELLPEGAVAFRYHRGHLYFDATVCDSIPARLVFDTGATGLYVDSLWLARSGVAPGRAARGVIGGTGVSVASMRILLEKLAFAIDTLCRESEMTPVLALKEVLGRQSDGIFGQRFLAQSCVEFNLRRGYMRAVSPDTLAAAGFACVAVEKRDDRIYFPACVRFDAGHAPEGLRPGDVVVEWDGEPVGGMRIDSAVTAPGRHRMAALRGGVRTEYTFETKEIL
;
A
#
# COMPACT_ATOMS: atom_id res chain seq x y z
N MET A 1 20.21 19.55 53.12
CA MET A 1 19.60 19.15 51.85
C MET A 1 20.67 18.40 51.05
N HIS A 2 20.37 17.17 50.61
CA HIS A 2 21.21 16.25 49.81
C HIS A 2 22.44 15.64 50.51
N LEU A 3 22.75 14.35 50.40
CA LEU A 3 22.31 13.21 49.55
C LEU A 3 22.53 11.90 50.35
N SER A 4 21.85 10.79 50.00
CA SER A 4 22.49 9.47 50.08
C SER A 4 21.70 8.32 49.45
N ARG A 5 22.35 7.71 48.43
CA ARG A 5 22.53 6.28 48.17
C ARG A 5 21.31 5.39 47.88
N THR A 6 21.14 5.15 46.58
CA THR A 6 21.28 3.83 45.95
C THR A 6 21.33 2.60 46.86
N GLU A 7 20.50 1.63 46.48
CA GLU A 7 20.59 0.19 46.75
C GLU A 7 20.22 -0.31 48.15
N LEU A 8 18.96 -0.72 48.29
CA LEU A 8 18.67 -1.93 49.05
C LEU A 8 17.45 -2.66 48.47
N LYS A 9 17.75 -3.69 47.67
CA LYS A 9 17.01 -4.95 47.54
C LYS A 9 15.75 -4.96 46.66
N ARG A 10 16.03 -5.33 45.40
CA ARG A 10 15.42 -6.49 44.71
C ARG A 10 14.81 -7.53 45.66
N SER A 11 13.68 -8.08 45.21
CA SER A 11 13.32 -9.52 45.24
C SER A 11 12.15 -9.90 46.14
N LEU A 12 11.28 -10.76 45.58
CA LEU A 12 10.23 -11.58 46.23
C LEU A 12 9.03 -10.78 46.75
N SER A 13 7.76 -11.13 46.55
CA SER A 13 7.10 -12.32 46.02
C SER A 13 5.65 -11.90 45.74
N TYR A 14 5.10 -12.24 44.57
CA TYR A 14 4.05 -13.24 44.45
C TYR A 14 2.97 -13.23 45.54
N ALA A 15 1.77 -12.94 45.04
CA ALA A 15 0.56 -13.74 45.27
C ALA A 15 -0.33 -13.39 46.48
N LEU A 16 -1.57 -13.09 46.09
CA LEU A 16 -2.78 -13.67 46.67
C LEU A 16 -3.22 -13.14 48.03
N ALA A 17 -4.27 -12.32 48.03
CA ALA A 17 -5.57 -12.82 48.45
C ALA A 17 -6.63 -11.74 48.27
N CYS A 18 -7.62 -12.08 47.45
CA CYS A 18 -8.95 -11.51 47.39
C CYS A 18 -9.53 -11.27 48.79
N LEU A 19 -10.35 -10.22 48.96
CA LEU A 19 -11.73 -10.42 49.42
C LEU A 19 -12.56 -9.13 49.27
N LEU A 20 -13.64 -9.27 48.48
CA LEU A 20 -14.99 -8.71 48.66
C LEU A 20 -15.16 -7.21 48.88
N LEU A 21 -15.76 -6.54 47.90
CA LEU A 21 -17.02 -5.80 48.11
C LEU A 21 -17.87 -5.87 46.84
N ALA A 22 -18.95 -6.64 46.91
CA ALA A 22 -20.02 -6.65 45.93
C ALA A 22 -21.12 -5.65 46.32
N ALA A 23 -21.81 -5.18 45.28
CA ALA A 23 -23.17 -4.63 45.26
C ALA A 23 -23.38 -3.14 45.64
N CYS A 24 -23.50 -2.31 44.61
CA CYS A 24 -24.67 -1.49 44.28
C CYS A 24 -24.72 -1.48 42.73
N GLY A 25 -25.70 -2.00 42.01
CA GLY A 25 -27.14 -1.81 42.18
C GLY A 25 -27.63 -0.68 41.28
N GLY A 26 -27.48 -0.82 39.96
CA GLY A 26 -27.95 0.17 38.98
C GLY A 26 -27.98 -0.43 37.57
N ALA A 27 -29.18 -0.78 37.10
CA ALA A 27 -29.43 -1.29 35.77
C ALA A 27 -29.21 -0.18 34.72
N GLY A 28 -27.98 -0.03 34.26
CA GLY A 28 -27.67 0.54 32.97
C GLY A 28 -27.38 -0.61 32.02
N VAL A 29 -28.21 -0.79 30.99
CA VAL A 29 -27.88 -1.67 29.86
C VAL A 29 -26.66 -1.06 29.18
N GLN A 30 -25.47 -1.44 29.66
CA GLN A 30 -24.26 -1.34 28.86
C GLN A 30 -24.41 -2.39 27.77
N HIS A 31 -24.82 -1.95 26.58
CA HIS A 31 -24.35 -2.60 25.36
C HIS A 31 -22.82 -2.41 25.34
N SER A 32 -22.12 -3.24 26.11
CA SER A 32 -20.73 -3.56 25.82
C SER A 32 -20.79 -4.36 24.55
N ALA A 33 -20.79 -3.65 23.41
CA ALA A 33 -20.36 -4.25 22.16
C ALA A 33 -18.92 -4.71 22.44
N ALA A 34 -18.77 -6.00 22.78
CA ALA A 34 -17.49 -6.65 22.68
C ALA A 34 -16.93 -6.25 21.32
N SER A 35 -15.73 -5.69 21.29
CA SER A 35 -14.97 -5.56 20.06
C SER A 35 -15.11 -6.91 19.36
N PRO A 36 -15.64 -6.98 18.13
CA PRO A 36 -15.78 -8.27 17.46
C PRO A 36 -14.41 -8.93 17.51
N ASP A 37 -14.38 -10.20 17.92
CA ASP A 37 -13.17 -11.01 17.83
C ASP A 37 -12.53 -10.74 16.47
N PRO A 38 -11.20 -10.51 16.40
CA PRO A 38 -10.56 -10.25 15.12
C PRO A 38 -10.91 -11.41 14.20
N GLU A 39 -11.75 -11.13 13.20
CA GLU A 39 -12.23 -12.11 12.24
C GLU A 39 -11.00 -12.84 11.69
N LEU A 40 -10.94 -14.15 11.90
CA LEU A 40 -9.79 -14.94 11.49
C LEU A 40 -9.52 -14.70 10.00
N LEU A 41 -8.25 -14.43 9.69
CA LEU A 41 -7.84 -14.28 8.30
C LEU A 41 -8.11 -15.59 7.55
N PRO A 42 -8.49 -15.52 6.26
CA PRO A 42 -8.63 -16.73 5.46
C PRO A 42 -7.34 -17.54 5.46
N GLU A 43 -7.45 -18.86 5.29
CA GLU A 43 -6.29 -19.74 5.16
C GLU A 43 -5.36 -19.25 4.03
N GLY A 44 -4.05 -19.22 4.33
CA GLY A 44 -3.02 -18.74 3.41
C GLY A 44 -3.03 -17.23 3.14
N ALA A 45 -3.80 -16.45 3.90
CA ALA A 45 -3.80 -15.00 3.79
C ALA A 45 -2.69 -14.36 4.64
N VAL A 46 -1.96 -13.46 4.01
CA VAL A 46 -0.90 -12.63 4.61
C VAL A 46 -1.50 -11.29 5.03
N ALA A 47 -1.39 -10.96 6.30
CA ALA A 47 -1.90 -9.69 6.82
C ALA A 47 -1.10 -8.49 6.28
N PHE A 48 -1.78 -7.37 6.05
CA PHE A 48 -1.16 -6.07 5.82
C PHE A 48 -1.93 -4.95 6.52
N ARG A 49 -1.25 -3.84 6.75
CA ARG A 49 -1.87 -2.58 7.17
C ARG A 49 -2.05 -1.67 5.97
N TYR A 50 -3.30 -1.30 5.67
CA TYR A 50 -3.59 -0.27 4.68
C TYR A 50 -3.56 1.10 5.36
N HIS A 51 -2.67 1.98 4.93
CA HIS A 51 -2.53 3.31 5.53
C HIS A 51 -2.04 4.32 4.49
N ARG A 52 -2.76 5.45 4.35
CA ARG A 52 -2.45 6.54 3.40
C ARG A 52 -2.15 6.03 1.97
N GLY A 53 -2.98 5.11 1.49
CA GLY A 53 -2.84 4.57 0.12
C GLY A 53 -1.78 3.48 -0.06
N HIS A 54 -1.07 3.07 1.00
CA HIS A 54 -0.02 2.05 0.91
C HIS A 54 -0.34 0.79 1.71
N LEU A 55 0.14 -0.35 1.20
CA LEU A 55 0.02 -1.67 1.82
C LEU A 55 1.32 -2.00 2.53
N TYR A 56 1.29 -1.97 3.87
CA TYR A 56 2.46 -2.26 4.70
C TYR A 56 2.42 -3.68 5.22
N PHE A 57 3.52 -4.40 4.99
CA PHE A 57 3.73 -5.76 5.43
C PHE A 57 4.86 -5.79 6.45
N ASP A 58 4.63 -6.47 7.57
CA ASP A 58 5.72 -6.79 8.49
C ASP A 58 6.53 -7.94 7.87
N ALA A 59 7.84 -7.79 7.85
CA ALA A 59 8.77 -8.63 7.14
C ALA A 59 10.04 -8.88 7.94
N THR A 60 10.79 -9.88 7.50
CA THR A 60 12.16 -10.14 7.97
C THR A 60 13.09 -10.13 6.76
N VAL A 61 14.21 -9.41 6.84
CA VAL A 61 15.26 -9.37 5.80
C VAL A 61 16.54 -9.95 6.38
N CYS A 62 17.34 -10.63 5.56
CA CYS A 62 18.55 -11.34 6.01
C CYS A 62 18.26 -12.26 7.20
N ASP A 63 17.18 -13.04 7.08
CA ASP A 63 16.71 -14.08 8.00
C ASP A 63 16.25 -13.64 9.40
N SER A 64 16.69 -12.48 9.89
CA SER A 64 16.45 -12.06 11.28
C SER A 64 16.16 -10.58 11.48
N ILE A 65 16.36 -9.74 10.47
CA ILE A 65 16.27 -8.28 10.65
C ILE A 65 14.85 -7.83 10.36
N PRO A 66 14.11 -7.31 11.35
CA PRO A 66 12.74 -6.85 11.14
C PRO A 66 12.74 -5.65 10.19
N ALA A 67 11.77 -5.64 9.27
CA ALA A 67 11.53 -4.55 8.34
C ALA A 67 10.03 -4.40 8.11
N ARG A 68 9.60 -3.20 7.78
CA ARG A 68 8.26 -2.97 7.22
C ARG A 68 8.37 -2.61 5.75
N LEU A 69 7.84 -3.48 4.89
CA LEU A 69 7.92 -3.34 3.45
C LEU A 69 6.59 -2.87 2.86
N VAL A 70 6.67 -1.98 1.88
CA VAL A 70 5.52 -1.54 1.08
C VAL A 70 5.44 -2.38 -0.19
N PHE A 71 4.24 -2.84 -0.55
CA PHE A 71 4.02 -3.37 -1.89
C PHE A 71 3.88 -2.22 -2.90
N ASP A 72 4.67 -2.26 -3.97
CA ASP A 72 4.63 -1.27 -5.03
C ASP A 72 4.66 -1.95 -6.41
N THR A 73 3.57 -1.79 -7.17
CA THR A 73 3.46 -2.35 -8.53
C THR A 73 4.44 -1.70 -9.51
N GLY A 74 4.90 -0.47 -9.23
CA GLY A 74 5.90 0.25 -10.03
C GLY A 74 7.34 -0.19 -9.72
N ALA A 75 7.55 -1.00 -8.68
CA ALA A 75 8.85 -1.56 -8.35
C ALA A 75 8.99 -2.98 -8.93
N THR A 76 10.18 -3.31 -9.42
CA THR A 76 10.45 -4.66 -9.96
C THR A 76 10.88 -5.65 -8.87
N GLY A 77 11.81 -5.25 -8.00
CA GLY A 77 12.44 -6.13 -6.99
C GLY A 77 12.31 -5.62 -5.56
N LEU A 78 13.26 -6.02 -4.70
CA LEU A 78 13.36 -5.53 -3.33
C LEU A 78 14.17 -4.23 -3.31
N TYR A 79 13.70 -3.24 -2.57
CA TYR A 79 14.40 -1.98 -2.31
C TYR A 79 14.43 -1.78 -0.80
N VAL A 80 15.50 -1.18 -0.28
CA VAL A 80 15.63 -0.91 1.16
C VAL A 80 15.90 0.56 1.43
N ASP A 81 15.43 1.02 2.58
CA ASP A 81 15.68 2.37 3.06
C ASP A 81 17.12 2.51 3.55
N SER A 82 17.75 3.64 3.24
CA SER A 82 19.13 3.93 3.60
C SER A 82 19.38 3.98 5.11
N LEU A 83 18.43 4.54 5.89
CA LEU A 83 18.55 4.60 7.35
C LEU A 83 18.28 3.25 8.00
N TRP A 84 17.34 2.47 7.47
CA TRP A 84 17.16 1.08 7.90
C TRP A 84 18.44 0.28 7.68
N LEU A 85 19.02 0.35 6.47
CA LEU A 85 20.24 -0.38 6.13
C LEU A 85 21.45 0.05 6.97
N ALA A 86 21.58 1.34 7.29
CA ALA A 86 22.64 1.82 8.19
C ALA A 86 22.52 1.28 9.62
N ARG A 87 21.30 0.91 10.05
CA ARG A 87 21.00 0.40 11.40
C ARG A 87 20.90 -1.12 11.47
N SER A 88 20.73 -1.78 10.33
CA SER A 88 20.52 -3.23 10.26
C SER A 88 21.78 -4.02 10.60
N GLY A 89 22.96 -3.40 10.53
CA GLY A 89 24.23 -4.09 10.69
C GLY A 89 24.63 -4.93 9.46
N VAL A 90 23.82 -4.92 8.40
CA VAL A 90 24.18 -5.51 7.11
C VAL A 90 25.36 -4.71 6.55
N ALA A 91 26.45 -5.40 6.23
CA ALA A 91 27.67 -4.83 5.67
C ALA A 91 27.85 -5.36 4.23
N PRO A 92 27.32 -4.65 3.22
CA PRO A 92 27.33 -5.17 1.86
C PRO A 92 28.74 -5.29 1.30
N GLY A 93 29.09 -6.49 0.85
CA GLY A 93 30.44 -6.75 0.30
C GLY A 93 30.66 -6.13 -1.08
N ARG A 94 29.58 -5.95 -1.86
CA ARG A 94 29.63 -5.39 -3.21
C ARG A 94 28.48 -4.40 -3.44
N ALA A 95 28.82 -3.21 -3.93
CA ALA A 95 27.85 -2.20 -4.31
C ALA A 95 28.21 -1.54 -5.65
N ALA A 96 27.20 -1.14 -6.39
CA ALA A 96 27.31 -0.31 -7.58
C ALA A 96 26.54 0.99 -7.41
N ARG A 97 26.76 1.93 -8.34
CA ARG A 97 25.95 3.12 -8.50
C ARG A 97 24.96 2.87 -9.62
N GLY A 98 23.69 3.12 -9.34
CA GLY A 98 22.62 3.09 -10.32
C GLY A 98 21.92 4.42 -10.42
N VAL A 99 20.94 4.43 -11.30
CA VAL A 99 20.10 5.58 -11.59
C VAL A 99 18.65 5.09 -11.57
N ILE A 100 17.78 5.83 -10.90
CA ILE A 100 16.35 5.52 -10.85
C ILE A 100 15.53 6.70 -11.41
N GLY A 101 14.56 6.37 -12.26
CA GLY A 101 13.49 7.27 -12.65
C GLY A 101 12.23 6.95 -11.83
N GLY A 102 11.59 7.98 -11.29
CA GLY A 102 10.36 7.85 -10.50
C GLY A 102 9.25 8.76 -11.03
N THR A 103 8.12 8.76 -10.33
CA THR A 103 6.93 9.58 -10.61
C THR A 103 7.18 11.07 -10.40
N GLY A 104 8.03 11.70 -11.21
CA GLY A 104 8.30 13.14 -11.15
C GLY A 104 9.64 13.56 -11.75
N VAL A 105 9.95 13.15 -13.00
CA VAL A 105 10.94 13.75 -13.92
C VAL A 105 12.42 13.86 -13.47
N SER A 106 12.77 13.73 -12.18
CA SER A 106 14.15 13.80 -11.72
C SER A 106 14.79 12.42 -11.65
N VAL A 107 15.87 12.27 -12.40
CA VAL A 107 16.75 11.11 -12.38
C VAL A 107 17.62 11.19 -11.11
N ALA A 108 17.55 10.19 -10.23
CA ALA A 108 18.32 10.18 -8.98
C ALA A 108 19.40 9.09 -9.01
N SER A 109 20.62 9.44 -8.56
CA SER A 109 21.67 8.44 -8.33
C SER A 109 21.40 7.70 -7.03
N MET A 110 21.53 6.38 -7.07
CA MET A 110 21.32 5.51 -5.91
C MET A 110 22.44 4.47 -5.78
N ARG A 111 22.61 3.96 -4.56
CA ARG A 111 23.44 2.79 -4.32
C ARG A 111 22.63 1.53 -4.63
N ILE A 112 23.27 0.54 -5.24
CA ILE A 112 22.68 -0.78 -5.51
C ILE A 112 23.56 -1.82 -4.82
N LEU A 113 22.98 -2.64 -3.96
CA LEU A 113 23.65 -3.81 -3.39
C LEU A 113 23.62 -4.93 -4.43
N LEU A 114 24.76 -5.56 -4.68
CA LEU A 114 24.93 -6.63 -5.68
C LEU A 114 25.06 -8.02 -5.03
N GLU A 115 24.54 -8.15 -3.83
CA GLU A 115 24.53 -9.37 -3.05
C GLU A 115 23.08 -9.84 -2.86
N LYS A 116 22.95 -11.13 -2.56
CA LYS A 116 21.65 -11.77 -2.34
C LYS A 116 21.10 -11.36 -0.99
N LEU A 117 19.92 -10.77 -0.97
CA LEU A 117 19.16 -10.46 0.24
C LEU A 117 17.91 -11.33 0.24
N ALA A 118 17.84 -12.27 1.17
CA ALA A 118 16.62 -13.00 1.47
C ALA A 118 15.66 -12.11 2.25
N PHE A 119 14.36 -12.24 1.98
CA PHE A 119 13.31 -11.65 2.80
C PHE A 119 12.10 -12.57 2.91
N ALA A 120 11.39 -12.44 4.02
CA ALA A 120 10.17 -13.18 4.31
C ALA A 120 9.05 -12.23 4.73
N ILE A 121 7.85 -12.45 4.19
CA ILE A 121 6.61 -11.82 4.64
C ILE A 121 5.64 -12.97 4.95
N ASP A 122 5.50 -13.30 6.23
CA ASP A 122 4.74 -14.49 6.65
C ASP A 122 5.23 -15.74 5.89
N THR A 123 4.37 -16.43 5.13
CA THR A 123 4.75 -17.60 4.32
C THR A 123 5.44 -17.26 2.99
N LEU A 124 5.54 -15.97 2.62
CA LEU A 124 6.18 -15.52 1.39
C LEU A 124 7.69 -15.34 1.61
N CYS A 125 8.48 -16.36 1.30
CA CYS A 125 9.95 -16.29 1.32
C CYS A 125 10.52 -16.07 -0.08
N ARG A 126 11.38 -15.07 -0.25
CA ARG A 126 11.96 -14.66 -1.54
C ARG A 126 13.41 -14.20 -1.37
N GLU A 127 14.10 -14.07 -2.50
CA GLU A 127 15.47 -13.56 -2.55
C GLU A 127 15.58 -12.49 -3.63
N SER A 128 16.33 -11.44 -3.32
CA SER A 128 16.69 -10.37 -4.26
C SER A 128 18.19 -10.43 -4.55
N GLU A 129 18.57 -10.50 -5.82
CA GLU A 129 19.99 -10.51 -6.24
C GLU A 129 20.58 -9.10 -6.41
N MET A 130 19.71 -8.11 -6.57
CA MET A 130 20.06 -6.72 -6.75
C MET A 130 19.09 -5.87 -5.94
N THR A 131 19.59 -5.14 -4.95
CA THR A 131 18.74 -4.39 -4.02
C THR A 131 19.12 -2.91 -4.04
N PRO A 132 18.32 -2.04 -4.67
CA PRO A 132 18.55 -0.62 -4.61
C PRO A 132 18.32 -0.05 -3.20
N VAL A 133 19.11 0.96 -2.85
CA VAL A 133 19.04 1.67 -1.57
C VAL A 133 18.50 3.08 -1.82
N LEU A 134 17.35 3.39 -1.22
CA LEU A 134 16.63 4.64 -1.41
C LEU A 134 16.45 5.40 -0.08
N ALA A 135 16.21 6.71 -0.14
CA ALA A 135 15.82 7.51 1.03
C ALA A 135 14.28 7.46 1.23
N LEU A 136 13.74 6.25 1.47
CA LEU A 136 12.29 6.03 1.49
C LEU A 136 11.57 6.79 2.59
N LYS A 137 12.22 7.01 3.74
CA LYS A 137 11.62 7.73 4.86
C LYS A 137 11.25 9.18 4.53
N GLU A 138 11.91 9.79 3.55
CA GLU A 138 11.59 11.14 3.06
C GLU A 138 10.30 11.15 2.22
N VAL A 139 9.95 10.02 1.60
CA VAL A 139 8.80 9.89 0.69
C VAL A 139 7.60 9.24 1.37
N LEU A 140 7.82 8.12 2.06
CA LEU A 140 6.79 7.25 2.64
C LEU A 140 6.66 7.41 4.17
N GLY A 141 7.50 8.26 4.77
CA GLY A 141 7.56 8.47 6.20
C GLY A 141 8.30 7.36 6.96
N ARG A 142 8.38 7.52 8.29
CA ARG A 142 9.21 6.70 9.19
C ARG A 142 8.91 5.20 9.21
N GLN A 143 7.73 4.82 8.73
CA GLN A 143 7.22 3.45 8.79
C GLN A 143 7.65 2.56 7.64
N SER A 144 8.26 3.11 6.58
CA SER A 144 8.76 2.31 5.47
C SER A 144 10.25 2.02 5.63
N ASP A 145 10.61 0.75 5.64
CA ASP A 145 11.99 0.26 5.64
C ASP A 145 12.40 -0.32 4.29
N GLY A 146 11.45 -0.48 3.37
CA GLY A 146 11.70 -1.01 2.04
C GLY A 146 10.45 -1.12 1.19
N ILE A 147 10.65 -1.57 -0.04
CA ILE A 147 9.60 -1.87 -1.01
C ILE A 147 9.85 -3.28 -1.53
N PHE A 148 8.79 -4.06 -1.74
CA PHE A 148 8.87 -5.28 -2.54
C PHE A 148 7.97 -5.14 -3.78
N GLY A 149 8.56 -5.44 -4.93
CA GLY A 149 7.97 -5.21 -6.23
C GLY A 149 7.13 -6.37 -6.77
N GLN A 150 6.48 -6.11 -7.90
CA GLN A 150 5.54 -7.03 -8.55
C GLN A 150 6.17 -8.37 -8.99
N ARG A 151 7.49 -8.45 -9.23
CA ARG A 151 8.13 -9.69 -9.71
C ARG A 151 7.95 -10.84 -8.73
N PHE A 152 7.87 -10.55 -7.43
CA PHE A 152 7.72 -11.58 -6.40
C PHE A 152 6.32 -12.23 -6.36
N LEU A 153 5.35 -11.63 -7.06
CA LEU A 153 3.98 -12.11 -7.22
C LEU A 153 3.66 -12.53 -8.67
N ALA A 154 4.60 -12.41 -9.62
CA ALA A 154 4.32 -12.49 -11.06
C ALA A 154 3.77 -13.85 -11.55
N GLN A 155 3.88 -14.91 -10.75
CA GLN A 155 3.37 -16.25 -11.07
C GLN A 155 2.09 -16.62 -10.31
N SER A 156 1.44 -15.64 -9.69
CA SER A 156 0.27 -15.86 -8.85
C SER A 156 -0.84 -14.88 -9.20
N CYS A 157 -2.08 -15.38 -9.23
CA CYS A 157 -3.23 -14.49 -9.08
C CYS A 157 -3.36 -14.17 -7.59
N VAL A 158 -3.38 -12.89 -7.27
CA VAL A 158 -3.34 -12.41 -5.88
C VAL A 158 -4.54 -11.49 -5.63
N GLU A 159 -5.32 -11.82 -4.60
CA GLU A 159 -6.36 -10.97 -4.05
C GLU A 159 -5.72 -10.02 -3.03
N PHE A 160 -6.01 -8.72 -3.15
CA PHE A 160 -5.76 -7.74 -2.10
C PHE A 160 -7.10 -7.26 -1.54
N ASN A 161 -7.46 -7.72 -0.35
CA ASN A 161 -8.67 -7.27 0.32
C ASN A 161 -8.36 -6.06 1.21
N LEU A 162 -8.53 -4.86 0.67
CA LEU A 162 -8.19 -3.61 1.38
C LEU A 162 -9.06 -3.37 2.62
N ARG A 163 -10.31 -3.85 2.60
CA ARG A 163 -11.25 -3.71 3.72
C ARG A 163 -10.85 -4.57 4.91
N ARG A 164 -10.43 -5.81 4.65
CA ARG A 164 -10.05 -6.79 5.68
C ARG A 164 -8.55 -6.82 5.97
N GLY A 165 -7.73 -6.13 5.17
CA GLY A 165 -6.30 -5.98 5.43
C GLY A 165 -5.49 -7.24 5.16
N TYR A 166 -5.76 -7.96 4.08
CA TYR A 166 -5.00 -9.17 3.74
C TYR A 166 -4.74 -9.34 2.24
N MET A 167 -3.64 -10.01 1.94
CA MET A 167 -3.24 -10.49 0.62
C MET A 167 -3.33 -12.02 0.59
N ARG A 168 -3.82 -12.62 -0.50
CA ARG A 168 -3.90 -14.08 -0.61
C ARG A 168 -3.75 -14.53 -2.06
N ALA A 169 -3.08 -15.67 -2.27
CA ALA A 169 -3.10 -16.36 -3.56
C ALA A 169 -4.49 -16.96 -3.84
N VAL A 170 -5.02 -16.71 -5.02
CA VAL A 170 -6.35 -17.17 -5.45
C VAL A 170 -6.23 -17.83 -6.81
N SER A 171 -7.01 -18.90 -7.09
CA SER A 171 -6.99 -19.50 -8.41
C SER A 171 -7.77 -18.65 -9.43
N PRO A 172 -7.36 -18.61 -10.71
CA PRO A 172 -8.14 -17.99 -11.78
C PRO A 172 -9.58 -18.54 -11.83
N ASP A 173 -9.76 -19.84 -11.60
CA ASP A 173 -11.09 -20.47 -11.63
C ASP A 173 -11.99 -19.97 -10.49
N THR A 174 -11.44 -19.73 -9.30
CA THR A 174 -12.20 -19.16 -8.18
C THR A 174 -12.65 -17.74 -8.51
N LEU A 175 -11.78 -16.94 -9.14
CA LEU A 175 -12.13 -15.61 -9.62
C LEU A 175 -13.22 -15.67 -10.70
N ALA A 176 -13.08 -16.57 -11.68
CA ALA A 176 -14.06 -16.76 -12.74
C ALA A 176 -15.43 -17.19 -12.19
N ALA A 177 -15.46 -18.13 -11.24
CA ALA A 177 -16.68 -18.57 -10.56
C ALA A 177 -17.37 -17.44 -9.76
N ALA A 178 -16.58 -16.49 -9.23
CA ALA A 178 -17.07 -15.28 -8.59
C ALA A 178 -17.48 -14.16 -9.58
N GLY A 179 -17.41 -14.43 -10.89
CA GLY A 179 -17.83 -13.50 -11.95
C GLY A 179 -16.76 -12.50 -12.39
N PHE A 180 -15.51 -12.66 -11.96
CA PHE A 180 -14.40 -11.84 -12.45
C PHE A 180 -13.94 -12.34 -13.83
N ALA A 181 -13.56 -11.41 -14.69
CA ALA A 181 -12.98 -11.69 -16.00
C ALA A 181 -11.54 -11.17 -16.07
N CYS A 182 -10.66 -11.93 -16.71
CA CYS A 182 -9.31 -11.46 -17.02
C CYS A 182 -9.38 -10.39 -18.11
N VAL A 183 -8.78 -9.23 -17.86
CA VAL A 183 -8.66 -8.14 -18.83
C VAL A 183 -7.28 -8.21 -19.46
N ALA A 184 -7.22 -8.29 -20.79
CA ALA A 184 -5.97 -8.21 -21.50
C ALA A 184 -5.34 -6.82 -21.30
N VAL A 185 -4.05 -6.82 -20.94
CA VAL A 185 -3.27 -5.60 -20.74
C VAL A 185 -2.12 -5.54 -21.74
N GLU A 186 -1.80 -4.35 -22.21
CA GLU A 186 -0.60 -4.09 -23.01
C GLU A 186 0.52 -3.64 -22.07
N LYS A 187 1.70 -4.25 -22.17
CA LYS A 187 2.89 -3.82 -21.44
C LYS A 187 3.86 -3.13 -22.39
N ARG A 188 4.22 -1.88 -22.10
CA ARG A 188 5.17 -1.10 -22.89
C ARG A 188 5.96 -0.17 -21.97
N ASP A 189 7.28 -0.15 -22.11
CA ASP A 189 8.20 0.73 -21.36
C ASP A 189 7.97 0.67 -19.83
N ASP A 190 7.88 -0.55 -19.28
CA ASP A 190 7.56 -0.86 -17.86
C ASP A 190 6.19 -0.33 -17.35
N ARG A 191 5.32 0.11 -18.27
CA ARG A 191 3.95 0.53 -17.95
C ARG A 191 2.94 -0.54 -18.36
N ILE A 192 1.86 -0.62 -17.59
CA ILE A 192 0.71 -1.48 -17.87
C ILE A 192 -0.42 -0.59 -18.37
N TYR A 193 -0.86 -0.84 -19.60
CA TYR A 193 -2.00 -0.20 -20.22
C TYR A 193 -3.15 -1.21 -20.25
N PHE A 194 -4.34 -0.80 -19.84
CA PHE A 194 -5.53 -1.63 -19.93
C PHE A 194 -6.71 -0.79 -20.41
N PRO A 195 -7.63 -1.39 -21.18
CA PRO A 195 -8.83 -0.71 -21.62
C PRO A 195 -9.73 -0.45 -20.42
N ALA A 196 -9.90 0.82 -20.04
CA ALA A 196 -10.80 1.24 -18.99
C ALA A 196 -11.93 2.11 -19.57
N CYS A 197 -13.16 1.87 -19.12
CA CYS A 197 -14.29 2.78 -19.35
C CYS A 197 -14.67 3.40 -18.02
N VAL A 198 -14.46 4.71 -17.89
CA VAL A 198 -14.92 5.47 -16.72
C VAL A 198 -16.41 5.72 -16.89
N ARG A 199 -17.21 5.23 -15.94
CA ARG A 199 -18.65 5.53 -15.85
C ARG A 199 -18.87 6.40 -14.63
N PHE A 200 -19.59 7.48 -14.83
CA PHE A 200 -20.03 8.34 -13.73
C PHE A 200 -21.36 7.82 -13.23
N ASP A 201 -21.54 7.77 -11.91
CA ASP A 201 -22.85 7.49 -11.32
C ASP A 201 -23.83 8.60 -11.70
N ALA A 202 -25.13 8.27 -11.82
CA ALA A 202 -26.15 9.22 -12.30
C ALA A 202 -26.24 10.53 -11.49
N GLY A 203 -25.76 10.55 -10.23
CA GLY A 203 -25.68 11.74 -9.39
C GLY A 203 -24.35 12.51 -9.44
N HIS A 204 -23.33 11.96 -10.11
CA HIS A 204 -21.98 12.53 -10.20
C HIS A 204 -21.52 12.74 -11.65
N ALA A 205 -22.33 12.32 -12.63
CA ALA A 205 -22.07 12.59 -14.03
C ALA A 205 -22.36 14.07 -14.37
N PRO A 206 -21.45 14.77 -15.06
CA PRO A 206 -21.77 16.05 -15.66
C PRO A 206 -23.02 15.92 -16.54
N GLU A 207 -23.92 16.90 -16.47
CA GLU A 207 -25.15 16.89 -17.24
C GLU A 207 -24.86 16.69 -18.74
N GLY A 208 -25.56 15.73 -19.35
CA GLY A 208 -25.42 15.41 -20.77
C GLY A 208 -24.36 14.36 -21.11
N LEU A 209 -23.49 13.96 -20.17
CA LEU A 209 -22.55 12.86 -20.37
C LEU A 209 -23.29 11.53 -20.46
N ARG A 210 -22.92 10.67 -21.42
CA ARG A 210 -23.60 9.39 -21.67
C ARG A 210 -22.61 8.24 -21.84
N PRO A 211 -23.05 6.99 -21.60
CA PRO A 211 -22.25 5.82 -21.97
C PRO A 211 -21.81 5.87 -23.44
N GLY A 212 -20.52 5.61 -23.68
CA GLY A 212 -19.89 5.70 -25.00
C GLY A 212 -19.15 7.01 -25.26
N ASP A 213 -19.22 7.99 -24.36
CA ASP A 213 -18.32 9.13 -24.37
C ASP A 213 -16.89 8.72 -24.03
N VAL A 214 -15.94 9.15 -24.86
CA VAL A 214 -14.51 8.97 -24.62
C VAL A 214 -13.92 10.32 -24.23
N VAL A 215 -13.48 10.46 -22.99
CA VAL A 215 -12.83 11.70 -22.51
C VAL A 215 -11.48 11.86 -23.20
N VAL A 216 -11.26 12.99 -23.84
CA VAL A 216 -10.04 13.29 -24.61
C VAL A 216 -9.24 14.47 -24.05
N GLU A 217 -9.88 15.37 -23.31
CA GLU A 217 -9.25 16.54 -22.71
C GLU A 217 -9.83 16.82 -21.32
N TRP A 218 -8.97 17.27 -20.41
CA TRP A 218 -9.33 17.71 -19.07
C TRP A 218 -8.56 18.98 -18.73
N ASP A 219 -9.28 20.04 -18.35
CA ASP A 219 -8.78 21.39 -18.07
C ASP A 219 -7.85 21.98 -19.15
N GLY A 220 -8.11 21.64 -20.42
CA GLY A 220 -7.28 22.10 -21.55
C GLY A 220 -6.14 21.17 -21.92
N GLU A 221 -5.88 20.12 -21.13
CA GLU A 221 -4.79 19.17 -21.35
C GLU A 221 -5.30 17.83 -21.90
N PRO A 222 -4.65 17.24 -22.92
CA PRO A 222 -5.02 15.92 -23.43
C PRO A 222 -4.89 14.83 -22.36
N VAL A 223 -5.95 14.01 -22.20
CA VAL A 223 -5.98 12.96 -21.16
C VAL A 223 -4.89 11.90 -21.36
N GLY A 224 -4.44 11.65 -22.59
CA GLY A 224 -3.41 10.66 -22.89
C GLY A 224 -2.06 10.90 -22.19
N GLY A 225 -1.78 12.13 -21.74
CA GLY A 225 -0.58 12.48 -20.96
C GLY A 225 -0.83 12.70 -19.46
N MET A 226 -2.09 12.61 -19.01
CA MET A 226 -2.51 13.05 -17.69
C MET A 226 -2.48 11.94 -16.64
N ARG A 227 -2.13 12.29 -15.40
CA ARG A 227 -2.43 11.42 -14.24
C ARG A 227 -3.89 11.59 -13.86
N ILE A 228 -4.71 10.62 -14.27
CA ILE A 228 -6.16 10.67 -14.06
C ILE A 228 -6.52 10.86 -12.58
N ASP A 229 -5.79 10.21 -11.67
CA ASP A 229 -6.01 10.31 -10.21
C ASP A 229 -5.88 11.75 -9.71
N SER A 230 -4.91 12.51 -10.23
CA SER A 230 -4.71 13.91 -9.87
C SER A 230 -5.79 14.81 -10.45
N ALA A 231 -6.30 14.48 -11.64
CA ALA A 231 -7.33 15.25 -12.32
C ALA A 231 -8.70 15.08 -11.65
N VAL A 232 -9.06 13.86 -11.26
CA VAL A 232 -10.37 13.56 -10.67
C VAL A 232 -10.49 13.88 -9.19
N THR A 233 -9.36 14.02 -8.48
CA THR A 233 -9.33 14.37 -7.04
C THR A 233 -9.00 15.83 -6.77
N ALA A 234 -8.59 16.61 -7.79
CA ALA A 234 -8.41 18.04 -7.65
C ALA A 234 -9.78 18.68 -7.31
N PRO A 235 -9.90 19.47 -6.23
CA PRO A 235 -11.12 20.20 -5.94
C PRO A 235 -11.22 21.45 -6.82
N GLY A 236 -12.43 21.76 -7.27
CA GLY A 236 -12.71 23.00 -7.99
C GLY A 236 -13.58 22.80 -9.22
N ARG A 237 -13.61 23.82 -10.07
CA ARG A 237 -14.35 23.81 -11.33
C ARG A 237 -13.46 23.25 -12.43
N HIS A 238 -13.93 22.21 -13.11
CA HIS A 238 -13.22 21.52 -14.17
C HIS A 238 -13.95 21.63 -15.50
N ARG A 239 -13.17 21.61 -16.59
CA ARG A 239 -13.67 21.50 -17.96
C ARG A 239 -13.18 20.20 -18.58
N MET A 240 -14.07 19.41 -19.12
CA MET A 240 -13.74 18.14 -19.77
C MET A 240 -14.30 18.12 -21.18
N ALA A 241 -13.54 17.62 -22.16
CA ALA A 241 -14.08 17.34 -23.48
C ALA A 241 -14.14 15.82 -23.72
N ALA A 242 -15.26 15.35 -24.27
CA ALA A 242 -15.43 13.97 -24.68
C ALA A 242 -15.86 13.86 -26.15
N LEU A 243 -15.52 12.73 -26.77
CA LEU A 243 -15.94 12.38 -28.13
C LEU A 243 -17.02 11.30 -28.10
N ARG A 244 -18.07 11.49 -28.91
CA ARG A 244 -19.08 10.47 -29.22
C ARG A 244 -19.33 10.42 -30.71
N GLY A 245 -18.99 9.30 -31.36
CA GLY A 245 -19.15 9.17 -32.82
C GLY A 245 -18.44 10.28 -33.62
N GLY A 246 -17.30 10.77 -33.12
CA GLY A 246 -16.55 11.88 -33.73
C GLY A 246 -17.03 13.29 -33.35
N VAL A 247 -18.16 13.43 -32.65
CA VAL A 247 -18.65 14.72 -32.16
C VAL A 247 -18.00 15.03 -30.82
N ARG A 248 -17.39 16.21 -30.71
CA ARG A 248 -16.80 16.72 -29.47
C ARG A 248 -17.84 17.49 -28.66
N THR A 249 -17.96 17.15 -27.38
CA THR A 249 -18.82 17.84 -26.42
C THR A 249 -17.99 18.26 -25.22
N GLU A 250 -18.16 19.52 -24.80
CA GLU A 250 -17.53 20.05 -23.59
C GLU A 250 -18.50 20.00 -22.41
N TYR A 251 -17.97 19.61 -21.27
CA TYR A 251 -18.65 19.49 -20.00
C TYR A 251 -17.97 20.40 -18.99
N THR A 252 -18.76 21.02 -18.13
CA THR A 252 -18.25 21.77 -16.98
C THR A 252 -18.90 21.22 -15.72
N PHE A 253 -18.11 20.94 -14.71
CA PHE A 253 -18.58 20.40 -13.44
C PHE A 253 -17.68 20.85 -12.30
N GLU A 254 -18.16 20.71 -11.07
CA GLU A 254 -17.39 20.99 -9.86
C GLU A 254 -17.12 19.70 -9.10
N THR A 255 -15.86 19.48 -8.75
CA THR A 255 -15.43 18.46 -7.79
C THR A 255 -15.33 19.11 -6.41
N LYS A 256 -15.96 18.49 -5.42
CA LYS A 256 -15.82 18.88 -4.02
C LYS A 256 -14.83 17.95 -3.34
N GLU A 257 -14.16 18.45 -2.31
CA GLU A 257 -13.27 17.65 -1.48
C GLU A 257 -14.06 16.44 -0.93
N ILE A 258 -13.58 15.23 -1.23
CA ILE A 258 -14.11 14.00 -0.64
C ILE A 258 -13.42 13.88 0.73
N LEU A 259 -14.12 14.32 1.78
CA LEU A 259 -13.73 14.16 3.18
C LEU A 259 -13.76 12.70 3.61
#